data_AF-A0A3D2KCU2-F1
#
_entry.id   AF-A0A3D2KCU2-F1
#
_cell.length_a   1.000
_cell.length_b   1.000
_cell.length_c   1.000
_cell.angle_alpha   90.00
_cell.angle_beta   90.00
_cell.angle_gamma   90.00
#
_symmetry.space_group_name_H-M   'P 1'
#
loop_
_entity.id
_entity.type
_entity.pdbx_description
1 polymer ?
#
loop_
_entity_poly.entity_id
_entity_poly.type
_entity_poly.pdbx_seq_one_letter_code
_entity_poly.pdbx_strand_id
1 'polypeptide(L)'
;MDKKSKMRELVSRISEIERLQKFRAEHDKLGKYNKAKVHKKQMEFHKCPKRNRWVFGGNRSGKTECGAVEAVWWARGIHPYRENRKDVCGWVVSPTYEVQREVSQSKILSYLRPEWIVDVTMQSGRKSSPEGGVIDYITIKNALGGVSRIGFKSADQGRERFQGASLDFVWFDEEPPQDVYQECLMRVMDRKGEIWGTMTPLKGRTWVFDEIYRNIRANPEVWSITMEWADNPYLDPEEIKLLTNAFDKESVESRRYGRFGEEGGLVYPEFDESVHVVDPFPVPPEWYDNISIDPGLHNPLSCHFYAVDYDGNVYVIAEHYESGKDIDYHAKRIKEIADGLKWHRDAKGRLKCIIDSAASQRTLSSLKSVSDLFYENDILCDTSVDKDLWSGIAQVKSYLKERPPRIVIFRNCVNMIREIKGYYWGKGDAPIKADDHAMDELRYYLMSKPRPHPVKKEGESIQQKYKNKLIRLGRRR
;
A
#
# COMPACT_ATOMS: atom_id res chain seq x y z
N MET A 1 -24.25 41.05 54.60
CA MET A 1 -23.64 39.69 54.60
C MET A 1 -22.85 39.51 55.89
N ASP A 2 -23.25 38.56 56.73
CA ASP A 2 -22.55 38.20 57.97
C ASP A 2 -21.14 37.66 57.66
N LYS A 3 -20.16 38.00 58.52
CA LYS A 3 -18.75 37.62 58.41
C LYS A 3 -18.58 36.10 58.34
N LYS A 4 -19.45 35.32 59.01
CA LYS A 4 -19.51 33.86 58.92
C LYS A 4 -19.97 33.36 57.55
N SER A 5 -20.93 34.03 56.92
CA SER A 5 -21.42 33.67 55.58
C SER A 5 -20.34 33.92 54.51
N LYS A 6 -19.65 35.05 54.59
CA LYS A 6 -18.53 35.38 53.69
C LYS A 6 -17.34 34.43 53.85
N MET A 7 -17.06 34.00 55.09
CA MET A 7 -16.03 32.98 55.37
C MET A 7 -16.39 31.61 54.79
N ARG A 8 -17.65 31.16 54.91
CA ARG A 8 -18.12 29.90 54.30
C ARG A 8 -18.02 29.92 52.77
N GLU A 9 -18.37 31.05 52.14
CA GLU A 9 -18.25 31.22 50.69
C GLU A 9 -16.79 31.17 50.23
N LEU A 10 -15.87 31.83 50.95
CA LEU A 10 -14.44 31.78 50.67
C LEU A 10 -13.86 30.38 50.82
N VAL A 11 -14.21 29.66 51.90
CA VAL A 11 -13.78 28.27 52.11
C VAL A 11 -14.31 27.37 50.99
N SER A 12 -15.58 27.51 50.58
CA SER A 12 -16.14 26.74 49.47
C SER A 12 -15.39 26.99 48.15
N ARG A 13 -15.06 28.25 47.86
CA ARG A 13 -14.29 28.63 46.65
C ARG A 13 -12.87 28.09 46.68
N ILE A 14 -12.20 28.12 47.83
CA ILE A 14 -10.86 27.55 47.99
C ILE A 14 -10.92 26.04 47.76
N SER A 15 -11.86 25.32 48.39
CA SER A 15 -12.03 23.88 48.17
C SER A 15 -12.33 23.53 46.71
N GLU A 16 -13.10 24.37 46.00
CA GLU A 16 -13.36 24.21 44.57
C GLU A 16 -12.10 24.43 43.72
N ILE A 17 -11.31 25.47 44.02
CA ILE A 17 -10.02 25.74 43.38
C ILE A 17 -9.04 24.59 43.62
N GLU A 18 -8.93 24.09 44.84
CA GLU A 18 -8.07 22.96 45.20
C GLU A 18 -8.50 21.69 44.46
N ARG A 19 -9.81 21.41 44.40
CA ARG A 19 -10.35 20.28 43.62
C ARG A 19 -10.00 20.42 42.13
N LEU A 20 -10.16 21.61 41.56
CA LEU A 20 -9.80 21.89 40.17
C LEU A 20 -8.29 21.76 39.94
N GLN A 21 -7.45 22.26 40.85
CA GLN A 21 -5.99 22.11 40.77
C GLN A 21 -5.57 20.64 40.83
N LYS A 22 -6.17 19.86 41.74
CA LYS A 22 -5.92 18.42 41.84
C LYS A 22 -6.35 17.68 40.58
N PHE A 23 -7.56 17.95 40.08
CA PHE A 23 -8.04 17.39 38.82
C PHE A 23 -7.10 17.73 37.66
N ARG A 24 -6.65 18.99 37.56
CA ARG A 24 -5.67 19.42 36.55
C ARG A 24 -4.35 18.69 36.66
N ALA A 25 -3.81 18.52 37.87
CA ALA A 25 -2.55 17.81 38.08
C ALA A 25 -2.65 16.31 37.76
N GLU A 26 -3.81 15.70 38.01
CA GLU A 26 -4.08 14.29 37.67
C GLU A 26 -4.14 14.10 36.15
N HIS A 27 -4.79 15.02 35.42
CA HIS A 27 -5.05 14.93 33.97
C HIS A 27 -4.03 15.68 33.09
N ASP A 28 -2.95 16.24 33.66
CA ASP A 28 -1.90 16.91 32.89
C ASP A 28 -0.91 15.90 32.26
N LYS A 29 -1.42 15.10 31.31
CA LYS A 29 -0.61 14.12 30.59
C LYS A 29 0.54 14.80 29.83
N LEU A 30 0.27 15.96 29.22
CA LEU A 30 1.26 16.76 28.50
C LEU A 30 2.36 17.26 29.44
N GLY A 31 2.01 17.78 30.62
CA GLY A 31 2.99 18.21 31.62
C GLY A 31 3.80 17.08 32.26
N LYS A 32 3.34 15.82 32.17
CA LYS A 32 4.07 14.61 32.62
C LYS A 32 4.90 13.96 31.50
N TYR A 33 4.69 14.36 30.25
CA TYR A 33 5.36 13.79 29.09
C TYR A 33 6.89 13.89 29.22
N ASN A 34 7.57 12.76 29.06
CA ASN A 34 9.03 12.64 29.18
C ASN A 34 9.64 13.25 30.46
N LYS A 35 8.93 13.20 31.61
CA LYS A 35 9.46 13.61 32.92
C LYS A 35 10.02 12.46 33.76
N ALA A 36 9.18 11.47 34.09
CA ALA A 36 9.58 10.36 34.97
C ALA A 36 10.45 9.32 34.26
N LYS A 37 10.07 8.97 33.03
CA LYS A 37 10.86 8.17 32.08
C LYS A 37 11.05 9.00 30.84
N VAL A 38 12.26 9.01 30.27
CA VAL A 38 12.61 9.88 29.15
C VAL A 38 12.93 9.03 27.92
N HIS A 39 12.16 9.20 26.86
CA HIS A 39 12.45 8.64 25.56
C HIS A 39 13.40 9.57 24.79
N LYS A 40 14.70 9.23 24.75
CA LYS A 40 15.75 10.11 24.23
C LYS A 40 15.53 10.58 22.79
N LYS A 41 15.13 9.67 21.89
CA LYS A 41 14.88 10.00 20.47
C LYS A 41 13.65 10.89 20.25
N GLN A 42 12.61 10.77 21.09
CA GLN A 42 11.48 11.73 21.04
C GLN A 42 11.98 13.13 21.41
N MET A 43 12.82 13.23 22.45
CA MET A 43 13.42 14.52 22.83
C MET A 43 14.33 15.10 21.75
N GLU A 44 15.06 14.26 21.02
CA GLU A 44 15.86 14.68 19.86
C GLU A 44 14.97 15.25 18.74
N PHE A 45 13.88 14.56 18.40
CA PHE A 45 12.88 15.03 17.43
C PHE A 45 12.30 16.40 17.82
N HIS A 46 11.93 16.60 19.09
CA HIS A 46 11.37 17.86 19.58
C HIS A 46 12.38 19.01 19.61
N LYS A 47 13.67 18.71 19.84
CA LYS A 47 14.76 19.69 19.89
C LYS A 47 15.37 20.01 18.54
N CYS A 48 15.22 19.12 17.56
CA CYS A 48 15.72 19.33 16.20
C CYS A 48 15.14 20.63 15.65
N PRO A 49 15.95 21.59 15.14
CA PRO A 49 15.47 22.89 14.67
C PRO A 49 14.88 22.86 13.24
N LYS A 50 15.12 21.78 12.49
CA LYS A 50 14.72 21.64 11.08
C LYS A 50 13.21 21.67 10.93
N ARG A 51 12.71 22.24 9.83
CA ARG A 51 11.27 22.40 9.61
C ARG A 51 10.55 21.18 9.03
N ASN A 52 11.28 20.19 8.53
CA ASN A 52 10.71 18.99 7.89
C ASN A 52 11.31 17.74 8.55
N ARG A 53 10.62 17.21 9.56
CA ARG A 53 11.17 16.22 10.50
C ARG A 53 10.41 14.90 10.44
N TRP A 54 11.10 13.79 10.25
CA TRP A 54 10.46 12.49 10.14
C TRP A 54 10.95 11.50 11.19
N VAL A 55 10.00 10.84 11.82
CA VAL A 55 10.24 9.76 12.78
C VAL A 55 9.81 8.45 12.13
N PHE A 56 10.80 7.66 11.76
CA PHE A 56 10.60 6.29 11.32
C PHE A 56 10.66 5.38 12.54
N GLY A 57 9.75 4.42 12.66
CA GLY A 57 9.83 3.54 13.80
C GLY A 57 8.83 2.41 13.79
N GLY A 58 9.21 1.33 14.47
CA GLY A 58 8.36 0.17 14.68
C GLY A 58 7.02 0.50 15.35
N ASN A 59 6.08 -0.44 15.33
CA ASN A 59 4.86 -0.32 16.13
C ASN A 59 5.22 -0.21 17.61
N ARG A 60 4.49 0.59 18.40
CA ARG A 60 4.80 0.82 19.83
C ARG A 60 6.18 1.43 20.13
N SER A 61 6.93 1.93 19.14
CA SER A 61 8.17 2.70 19.38
C SER A 61 7.94 4.06 20.03
N GLY A 62 6.69 4.56 20.08
CA GLY A 62 6.38 5.89 20.61
C GLY A 62 6.39 7.01 19.55
N LYS A 63 6.54 6.69 18.26
CA LYS A 63 6.49 7.67 17.17
C LYS A 63 5.23 8.55 17.17
N THR A 64 4.04 7.95 17.22
CA THR A 64 2.77 8.70 17.20
C THR A 64 2.59 9.56 18.45
N GLU A 65 3.12 9.12 19.61
CA GLU A 65 3.05 9.91 20.84
C GLU A 65 3.79 11.25 20.69
N CYS A 66 4.99 11.25 20.11
CA CYS A 66 5.72 12.52 19.90
C CYS A 66 5.06 13.39 18.82
N GLY A 67 4.49 12.80 17.76
CA GLY A 67 3.72 13.55 16.76
C GLY A 67 2.51 14.29 17.34
N ALA A 68 1.74 13.61 18.21
CA ALA A 68 0.59 14.21 18.88
C ALA A 68 0.99 15.32 19.87
N VAL A 69 2.05 15.10 20.64
CA VAL A 69 2.58 16.10 21.58
C VAL A 69 3.06 17.35 20.84
N GLU A 70 3.77 17.18 19.71
CA GLU A 70 4.21 18.28 18.86
C GLU A 70 3.02 19.14 18.39
N ALA A 71 1.96 18.48 17.89
CA ALA A 71 0.74 19.16 17.45
C ALA A 71 0.05 19.94 18.58
N VAL A 72 -0.05 19.34 19.77
CA VAL A 72 -0.68 19.99 20.94
C VAL A 72 0.17 21.17 21.45
N TRP A 73 1.50 21.04 21.49
CA TRP A 73 2.39 22.14 21.86
C TRP A 73 2.31 23.31 20.89
N TRP A 74 2.27 23.02 19.58
CA TRP A 74 2.06 24.03 18.55
C TRP A 74 0.72 24.73 18.74
N ALA A 75 -0.38 23.98 18.76
CA ALA A 75 -1.72 24.55 18.90
C ALA A 75 -1.89 25.34 20.21
N ARG A 76 -1.24 24.93 21.30
CA ARG A 76 -1.32 25.64 22.57
C ARG A 76 -0.40 26.87 22.67
N GLY A 77 0.52 27.08 21.75
CA GLY A 77 1.45 28.21 21.88
C GLY A 77 2.51 28.02 22.96
N ILE A 78 2.79 26.78 23.39
CA ILE A 78 3.63 26.47 24.56
C ILE A 78 4.79 25.52 24.24
N HIS A 79 5.26 25.54 22.99
CA HIS A 79 6.31 24.63 22.55
C HIS A 79 7.61 24.88 23.33
N PRO A 80 8.20 23.87 24.00
CA PRO A 80 9.32 24.09 24.91
C PRO A 80 10.64 24.43 24.20
N TYR A 81 10.78 24.06 22.92
CA TYR A 81 12.03 24.21 22.15
C TYR A 81 11.91 25.12 20.93
N ARG A 82 10.75 25.70 20.68
CA ARG A 82 10.48 26.48 19.46
C ARG A 82 9.70 27.72 19.80
N GLU A 83 10.04 28.81 19.11
CA GLU A 83 9.20 30.00 19.12
C GLU A 83 7.85 29.68 18.48
N ASN A 84 6.79 30.16 19.11
CA ASN A 84 5.42 29.86 18.72
C ASN A 84 4.64 31.16 18.53
N ARG A 85 3.42 31.06 18.03
CA ARG A 85 2.59 32.20 17.61
C ARG A 85 1.15 32.05 18.09
N LYS A 86 0.41 33.15 18.05
CA LYS A 86 -1.05 33.15 18.26
C LYS A 86 -1.77 32.53 17.06
N ASP A 87 -3.00 32.09 17.27
CA ASP A 87 -3.92 31.66 16.20
C ASP A 87 -3.34 30.59 15.24
N VAL A 88 -2.62 29.62 15.80
CA VAL A 88 -1.96 28.54 15.04
C VAL A 88 -2.99 27.70 14.31
N CYS A 89 -2.80 27.46 13.02
CA CYS A 89 -3.61 26.55 12.23
C CYS A 89 -2.75 25.41 11.70
N GLY A 90 -3.09 24.17 12.03
CA GLY A 90 -2.36 23.01 11.53
C GLY A 90 -3.26 21.85 11.17
N TRP A 91 -2.71 20.96 10.34
CA TRP A 91 -3.39 19.73 9.93
C TRP A 91 -2.73 18.49 10.49
N VAL A 92 -3.57 17.49 10.78
CA VAL A 92 -3.19 16.13 11.13
C VAL A 92 -3.76 15.25 10.04
N VAL A 93 -2.88 14.58 9.32
CA VAL A 93 -3.20 13.80 8.13
C VAL A 93 -2.98 12.34 8.45
N SER A 94 -4.01 11.53 8.26
CA SER A 94 -3.95 10.08 8.41
C SER A 94 -4.40 9.40 7.10
N PRO A 95 -4.10 8.10 6.88
CA PRO A 95 -4.48 7.42 5.64
C PRO A 95 -5.99 7.39 5.41
N THR A 96 -6.75 7.04 6.46
CA THR A 96 -8.22 7.00 6.47
C THR A 96 -8.76 7.68 7.75
N TYR A 97 -10.05 8.00 7.76
CA TYR A 97 -10.73 8.54 8.94
C TYR A 97 -10.83 7.55 10.11
N GLU A 98 -10.88 6.26 9.83
CA GLU A 98 -10.88 5.21 10.85
C GLU A 98 -9.54 5.20 11.59
N VAL A 99 -8.43 5.19 10.84
CA VAL A 99 -7.07 5.26 11.40
C VAL A 99 -6.90 6.56 12.18
N GLN A 100 -7.38 7.68 11.64
CA GLN A 100 -7.39 8.97 12.34
C GLN A 100 -8.07 8.86 13.71
N ARG A 101 -9.31 8.38 13.76
CA ARG A 101 -10.10 8.29 14.99
C ARG A 101 -9.38 7.44 16.05
N GLU A 102 -8.88 6.28 15.63
CA GLU A 102 -8.31 5.29 16.53
C GLU A 102 -6.91 5.66 17.04
N VAL A 103 -6.15 6.39 16.22
CA VAL A 103 -4.73 6.66 16.48
C VAL A 103 -4.49 8.15 16.74
N SER A 104 -4.37 8.98 15.69
CA SER A 104 -3.93 10.37 15.82
C SER A 104 -4.90 11.25 16.63
N GLN A 105 -6.21 11.13 16.39
CA GLN A 105 -7.27 11.85 17.11
C GLN A 105 -7.31 11.44 18.58
N SER A 106 -7.35 10.14 18.86
CA SER A 106 -7.34 9.59 20.22
C SER A 106 -6.12 10.08 21.01
N LYS A 107 -4.93 10.08 20.39
CA LYS A 107 -3.71 10.57 21.03
C LYS A 107 -3.76 12.07 21.32
N ILE A 108 -4.18 12.90 20.36
CA ILE A 108 -4.33 14.35 20.57
C ILE A 108 -5.30 14.63 21.71
N LEU A 109 -6.48 14.02 21.71
CA LEU A 109 -7.47 14.19 22.78
C LEU A 109 -6.91 13.78 24.15
N SER A 110 -6.08 12.72 24.20
CA SER A 110 -5.46 12.28 25.47
C SER A 110 -4.45 13.29 26.06
N TYR A 111 -3.88 14.17 25.24
CA TYR A 111 -2.96 15.23 25.67
C TYR A 111 -3.65 16.59 25.85
N LEU A 112 -4.86 16.76 25.31
CA LEU A 112 -5.65 17.96 25.48
C LEU A 112 -6.44 17.91 26.77
N ARG A 113 -6.20 18.91 27.62
CA ARG A 113 -7.04 19.16 28.77
C ARG A 113 -8.40 19.73 28.31
N PRO A 114 -9.54 19.21 28.81
CA PRO A 114 -10.87 19.64 28.37
C PRO A 114 -11.08 21.16 28.40
N GLU A 115 -10.53 21.87 29.39
CA GLU A 115 -10.67 23.32 29.51
C GLU A 115 -9.92 24.15 28.45
N TRP A 116 -9.00 23.53 27.72
CA TRP A 116 -8.30 24.15 26.59
C TRP A 116 -9.13 24.10 25.32
N ILE A 117 -10.04 23.14 25.22
CA ILE A 117 -10.91 22.97 24.05
C ILE A 117 -12.00 24.05 24.11
N VAL A 118 -12.03 24.89 23.08
CA VAL A 118 -13.07 25.90 22.88
C VAL A 118 -14.26 25.26 22.18
N ASP A 119 -13.96 24.49 21.13
CA ASP A 119 -14.97 23.87 20.28
C ASP A 119 -14.42 22.62 19.61
N VAL A 120 -15.33 21.68 19.30
CA VAL A 120 -15.05 20.53 18.44
C VAL A 120 -16.12 20.48 17.37
N THR A 121 -15.68 20.50 16.12
CA THR A 121 -16.57 20.27 14.98
C THR A 121 -16.41 18.84 14.51
N MET A 122 -17.53 18.11 14.55
CA MET A 122 -17.60 16.71 14.16
C MET A 122 -17.94 16.60 12.69
N GLN A 123 -17.28 15.69 11.98
CA GLN A 123 -17.76 15.20 10.69
C GLN A 123 -18.83 14.12 10.88
N SER A 124 -18.66 13.27 11.89
CA SER A 124 -19.65 12.27 12.29
C SER A 124 -19.56 11.98 13.80
N GLY A 125 -20.66 11.52 14.40
CA GLY A 125 -20.74 11.26 15.84
C GLY A 125 -21.23 12.46 16.66
N ARG A 126 -21.07 12.38 17.99
CA ARG A 126 -21.61 13.38 18.93
C ARG A 126 -20.50 14.26 19.49
N LYS A 127 -20.70 15.57 19.47
CA LYS A 127 -19.77 16.55 20.06
C LYS A 127 -19.53 16.34 21.56
N SER A 128 -20.50 15.76 22.28
CA SER A 128 -20.38 15.44 23.71
C SER A 128 -19.47 14.25 24.01
N SER A 129 -19.13 13.45 23.00
CA SER A 129 -18.22 12.29 23.10
C SER A 129 -17.37 12.24 21.82
N PRO A 130 -16.47 13.23 21.66
CA PRO A 130 -15.71 13.41 20.42
C PRO A 130 -14.78 12.22 20.13
N GLU A 131 -14.35 11.48 21.15
CA GLU A 131 -13.57 10.25 21.02
C GLU A 131 -14.28 9.14 20.21
N GLY A 132 -15.61 9.06 20.24
CA GLY A 132 -16.37 8.03 19.53
C GLY A 132 -16.71 8.39 18.08
N GLY A 133 -16.48 9.64 17.67
CA GLY A 133 -16.80 10.14 16.33
C GLY A 133 -15.57 10.49 15.50
N VAL A 134 -15.81 10.98 14.28
CA VAL A 134 -14.74 11.53 13.42
C VAL A 134 -14.77 13.04 13.55
N ILE A 135 -13.68 13.63 14.03
CA ILE A 135 -13.53 15.07 14.19
C ILE A 135 -13.04 15.67 12.86
N ASP A 136 -13.64 16.78 12.44
CA ASP A 136 -13.12 17.62 11.34
C ASP A 136 -12.08 18.60 11.88
N TYR A 137 -12.40 19.34 12.95
CA TYR A 137 -11.42 20.19 13.62
C TYR A 137 -11.70 20.43 15.11
N ILE A 138 -10.62 20.67 15.86
CA ILE A 138 -10.66 21.11 17.26
C ILE A 138 -10.16 22.55 17.32
N THR A 139 -10.95 23.41 17.96
CA THR A 139 -10.56 24.78 18.29
C THR A 139 -10.06 24.82 19.73
N ILE A 140 -8.86 25.36 19.94
CA ILE A 140 -8.13 25.27 21.19
C ILE A 140 -7.68 26.68 21.60
N LYS A 141 -7.80 27.03 22.88
CA LYS A 141 -7.23 28.28 23.42
C LYS A 141 -5.73 28.29 23.14
N ASN A 142 -5.16 29.43 22.77
CA ASN A 142 -3.72 29.61 22.62
C ASN A 142 -3.16 30.40 23.83
N ALA A 143 -2.00 30.00 24.37
CA ALA A 143 -1.42 30.61 25.56
C ALA A 143 -0.84 32.01 25.28
N LEU A 144 -0.50 32.27 24.02
CA LEU A 144 -0.05 33.58 23.52
C LEU A 144 -1.24 34.48 23.14
N GLY A 145 -2.47 34.03 23.36
CA GLY A 145 -3.71 34.72 23.01
C GLY A 145 -4.34 34.20 21.71
N GLY A 146 -5.65 34.42 21.56
CA GLY A 146 -6.42 33.95 20.42
C GLY A 146 -6.81 32.47 20.50
N VAL A 147 -7.17 31.88 19.35
CA VAL A 147 -7.62 30.48 19.24
C VAL A 147 -6.92 29.78 18.08
N SER A 148 -6.32 28.64 18.39
CA SER A 148 -5.68 27.77 17.40
C SER A 148 -6.66 26.72 16.91
N ARG A 149 -6.40 26.17 15.72
CA ARG A 149 -7.22 25.10 15.11
C ARG A 149 -6.34 23.94 14.66
N ILE A 150 -6.70 22.74 15.10
CA ILE A 150 -6.18 21.48 14.56
C ILE A 150 -7.26 20.90 13.66
N GLY A 151 -7.02 20.88 12.36
CA GLY A 151 -7.86 20.18 11.39
C GLY A 151 -7.38 18.76 11.21
N PHE A 152 -8.30 17.82 11.07
CA PHE A 152 -7.99 16.45 10.73
C PHE A 152 -8.37 16.16 9.28
N LYS A 153 -7.49 15.45 8.58
CA LYS A 153 -7.60 15.18 7.15
C LYS A 153 -7.31 13.71 6.89
N SER A 154 -8.04 13.15 5.94
CA SER A 154 -7.82 11.80 5.45
C SER A 154 -7.23 11.85 4.04
N ALA A 155 -6.15 11.10 3.80
CA ALA A 155 -5.45 11.09 2.52
C ALA A 155 -6.27 10.42 1.41
N ASP A 156 -7.18 9.50 1.77
CA ASP A 156 -8.09 8.82 0.83
C ASP A 156 -9.13 9.73 0.17
N GLN A 157 -9.32 10.97 0.65
CA GLN A 157 -10.26 11.93 0.06
C GLN A 157 -9.74 12.62 -1.22
N GLY A 158 -8.50 12.32 -1.61
CA GLY A 158 -7.84 12.92 -2.77
C GLY A 158 -7.18 14.26 -2.46
N ARG A 159 -6.22 14.62 -3.32
CA ARG A 159 -5.39 15.83 -3.23
C ARG A 159 -6.19 17.14 -3.21
N GLU A 160 -7.38 17.17 -3.79
CA GLU A 160 -8.22 18.37 -3.89
C GLU A 160 -8.61 18.90 -2.52
N ARG A 161 -8.78 18.02 -1.52
CA ARG A 161 -9.13 18.40 -0.13
C ARG A 161 -7.98 19.05 0.64
N PHE A 162 -6.77 19.03 0.08
CA PHE A 162 -5.56 19.65 0.63
C PHE A 162 -5.24 20.99 -0.03
N GLN A 163 -6.05 21.43 -1.00
CA GLN A 163 -5.93 22.74 -1.62
C GLN A 163 -6.56 23.82 -0.73
N GLY A 164 -5.99 25.04 -0.76
CA GLY A 164 -6.64 26.23 -0.19
C GLY A 164 -6.57 26.38 1.33
N ALA A 165 -5.36 26.44 1.89
CA ALA A 165 -5.10 26.84 3.28
C ALA A 165 -3.68 27.40 3.44
N SER A 166 -3.46 28.17 4.51
CA SER A 166 -2.14 28.61 4.96
C SER A 166 -1.92 28.08 6.37
N LEU A 167 -0.91 27.22 6.55
CA LEU A 167 -0.76 26.38 7.74
C LEU A 167 0.55 26.69 8.46
N ASP A 168 0.48 26.64 9.79
CA ASP A 168 1.62 26.72 10.69
C ASP A 168 2.27 25.36 10.92
N PHE A 169 1.50 24.27 10.78
CA PHE A 169 2.08 22.94 10.73
C PHE A 169 1.24 21.91 9.95
N VAL A 170 1.90 20.83 9.53
CA VAL A 170 1.27 19.59 9.08
C VAL A 170 1.95 18.39 9.74
N TRP A 171 1.15 17.53 10.36
CA TRP A 171 1.57 16.23 10.87
C TRP A 171 1.00 15.12 9.99
N PHE A 172 1.86 14.26 9.45
CA PHE A 172 1.46 12.99 8.83
C PHE A 172 1.63 11.83 9.82
N ASP A 173 0.54 11.17 10.19
CA ASP A 173 0.57 9.93 10.96
C ASP A 173 0.35 8.76 10.00
N GLU A 174 1.43 8.02 9.74
CA GLU A 174 1.66 7.10 8.61
C GLU A 174 2.01 7.78 7.27
N GLU A 175 2.48 6.96 6.32
CA GLU A 175 2.97 7.42 5.02
C GLU A 175 1.86 7.96 4.10
N PRO A 176 1.89 9.26 3.73
CA PRO A 176 0.93 9.84 2.80
C PRO A 176 1.31 9.57 1.33
N PRO A 177 0.35 9.64 0.40
CA PRO A 177 0.63 9.81 -1.03
C PRO A 177 1.55 11.00 -1.30
N GLN A 178 2.43 10.89 -2.31
CA GLN A 178 3.42 11.92 -2.61
C GLN A 178 2.79 13.26 -3.00
N ASP A 179 1.70 13.24 -3.74
CA ASP A 179 0.98 14.44 -4.17
C ASP A 179 0.31 15.18 -3.00
N VAL A 180 -0.27 14.43 -2.04
CA VAL A 180 -0.79 15.00 -0.78
C VAL A 180 0.32 15.68 0.02
N TYR A 181 1.50 15.04 0.11
CA TYR A 181 2.65 15.64 0.77
C TYR A 181 3.11 16.94 0.08
N GLN A 182 3.20 16.93 -1.25
CA GLN A 182 3.60 18.10 -2.04
C GLN A 182 2.60 19.26 -1.91
N GLU A 183 1.30 18.97 -1.88
CA GLU A 183 0.29 20.00 -1.62
C GLU A 183 0.47 20.63 -0.23
N CYS A 184 0.68 19.82 0.80
CA CYS A 184 0.93 20.29 2.16
C CYS A 184 2.20 21.13 2.29
N LEU A 185 3.27 20.79 1.56
CA LEU A 185 4.49 21.61 1.48
C LEU A 185 4.19 23.04 1.02
N MET A 186 3.30 23.19 0.03
CA MET A 186 2.87 24.50 -0.45
C MET A 186 2.07 25.27 0.62
N ARG A 187 1.28 24.57 1.46
CA ARG A 187 0.44 25.22 2.49
C ARG A 187 1.23 25.80 3.66
N VAL A 188 2.40 25.25 3.97
CA VAL A 188 3.25 25.76 5.07
C VAL A 188 4.20 26.88 4.62
N MET A 189 4.25 27.19 3.31
CA MET A 189 5.24 28.10 2.75
C MET A 189 5.09 29.53 3.30
N ASP A 190 3.89 30.13 3.18
CA ASP A 190 3.65 31.53 3.54
C ASP A 190 3.93 31.82 5.02
N ARG A 191 3.62 30.86 5.89
CA ARG A 191 3.75 30.98 7.35
C ARG A 191 5.10 30.49 7.86
N LYS A 192 5.99 30.04 6.98
CA LYS A 192 7.20 29.32 7.36
C LYS A 192 6.87 28.20 8.38
N GLY A 193 5.81 27.45 8.11
CA GLY A 193 5.29 26.41 8.99
C GLY A 193 6.15 25.14 9.03
N GLU A 194 5.78 24.23 9.93
CA GLU A 194 6.47 22.97 10.19
C GLU A 194 5.80 21.80 9.45
N ILE A 195 6.60 20.80 9.10
CA ILE A 195 6.11 19.50 8.67
C ILE A 195 6.79 18.43 9.49
N TRP A 196 6.01 17.47 9.95
CA TRP A 196 6.57 16.24 10.45
C TRP A 196 5.74 15.03 10.09
N GLY A 197 6.39 13.88 10.05
CA GLY A 197 5.73 12.61 9.85
C GLY A 197 6.17 11.56 10.85
N THR A 198 5.25 10.70 11.27
CA THR A 198 5.48 9.56 12.15
C THR A 198 4.98 8.32 11.44
N MET A 199 5.87 7.42 11.04
CA MET A 199 5.44 6.24 10.27
C MET A 199 6.24 4.98 10.58
N THR A 200 5.64 3.85 10.25
CA THR A 200 6.38 2.60 10.07
C THR A 200 6.61 2.41 8.57
N PRO A 201 7.85 2.20 8.08
CA PRO A 201 8.13 2.03 6.66
C PRO A 201 7.70 0.64 6.14
N LEU A 202 6.40 0.33 6.23
CA LEU A 202 5.83 -0.95 5.82
C LEU A 202 5.64 -1.07 4.31
N LYS A 203 5.60 0.05 3.59
CA LYS A 203 5.47 0.10 2.13
C LYS A 203 6.81 -0.05 1.38
N GLY A 204 7.89 -0.32 2.11
CA GLY A 204 9.24 -0.44 1.55
C GLY A 204 9.84 0.90 1.13
N ARG A 205 10.67 0.88 0.07
CA ARG A 205 11.36 2.06 -0.47
C ARG A 205 10.45 2.85 -1.42
N THR A 206 9.63 3.72 -0.86
CA THR A 206 8.77 4.65 -1.60
C THR A 206 9.45 6.00 -1.82
N TRP A 207 8.71 7.01 -2.31
CA TRP A 207 9.20 8.38 -2.42
C TRP A 207 9.75 8.94 -1.09
N VAL A 208 9.21 8.49 0.06
CA VAL A 208 9.69 8.91 1.39
C VAL A 208 11.10 8.42 1.63
N PHE A 209 11.44 7.21 1.18
CA PHE A 209 12.79 6.69 1.31
C PHE A 209 13.79 7.60 0.59
N ASP A 210 13.47 8.04 -0.62
CA ASP A 210 14.38 8.85 -1.43
C ASP A 210 14.42 10.32 -1.02
N GLU A 211 13.25 10.95 -0.93
CA GLU A 211 13.14 12.38 -0.69
C GLU A 211 13.37 12.76 0.77
N ILE A 212 13.01 11.89 1.71
CA ILE A 212 13.08 12.18 3.14
C ILE A 212 14.25 11.46 3.80
N TYR A 213 14.27 10.13 3.73
CA TYR A 213 15.24 9.32 4.48
C TYR A 213 16.66 9.44 3.90
N ARG A 214 16.81 9.26 2.58
CA ARG A 214 18.07 9.49 1.87
C ARG A 214 18.34 10.98 1.62
N ASN A 215 17.29 11.82 1.64
CA ASN A 215 17.36 13.24 1.33
C ASN A 215 18.18 13.51 0.06
N ILE A 216 17.88 12.80 -1.04
CA ILE A 216 18.70 12.82 -2.27
C ILE A 216 18.84 14.21 -2.89
N ARG A 217 17.90 15.13 -2.60
CA ARG A 217 17.93 16.52 -3.05
C ARG A 217 18.76 17.43 -2.14
N ALA A 218 19.38 16.88 -1.09
CA ALA A 218 20.16 17.59 -0.09
C ALA A 218 19.44 18.80 0.50
N ASN A 219 18.14 18.66 0.79
CA ASN A 219 17.36 19.73 1.39
C ASN A 219 17.85 19.96 2.83
N PRO A 220 18.37 21.16 3.17
CA PRO A 220 18.94 21.41 4.49
C PRO A 220 17.87 21.41 5.59
N GLU A 221 16.58 21.53 5.27
CA GLU A 221 15.47 21.53 6.22
C GLU A 221 14.87 20.14 6.49
N VAL A 222 15.34 19.11 5.78
CA VAL A 222 14.90 17.72 5.99
C VAL A 222 15.78 17.05 7.03
N TRP A 223 15.15 16.44 8.02
CA TRP A 223 15.80 15.62 9.04
C TRP A 223 14.95 14.41 9.35
N SER A 224 15.61 13.29 9.66
CA SER A 224 14.91 12.10 10.10
C SER A 224 15.64 11.35 11.19
N ILE A 225 14.88 10.62 11.99
CA ILE A 225 15.37 9.72 13.03
C ILE A 225 14.60 8.40 13.01
N THR A 226 15.28 7.32 13.37
CA THR A 226 14.68 6.00 13.50
C THR A 226 14.55 5.61 14.97
N MET A 227 13.35 5.22 15.41
CA MET A 227 13.04 4.72 16.75
C MET A 227 12.76 3.21 16.72
N GLU A 228 13.38 2.47 17.64
CA GLU A 228 13.12 1.05 17.87
C GLU A 228 12.43 0.80 19.22
N TRP A 229 12.03 -0.44 19.48
CA TRP A 229 11.40 -0.81 20.76
C TRP A 229 12.30 -0.56 21.96
N ALA A 230 13.62 -0.77 21.82
CA ALA A 230 14.57 -0.54 22.91
C ALA A 230 14.70 0.95 23.29
N ASP A 231 14.34 1.87 22.39
CA ASP A 231 14.31 3.29 22.69
C ASP A 231 13.12 3.69 23.57
N ASN A 232 12.08 2.84 23.62
CA ASN A 232 10.87 3.12 24.38
C ASN A 232 10.99 2.61 25.83
N PRO A 233 11.23 3.49 26.83
CA PRO A 233 11.44 3.09 28.22
C PRO A 233 10.16 2.61 28.93
N TYR A 234 9.03 2.65 28.23
CA TYR A 234 7.72 2.22 28.73
C TYR A 234 7.36 0.79 28.32
N LEU A 235 8.13 0.15 27.43
CA LEU A 235 7.94 -1.24 27.07
C LEU A 235 8.61 -2.17 28.08
N ASP A 236 7.97 -3.30 28.35
CA ASP A 236 8.54 -4.37 29.16
C ASP A 236 9.62 -5.11 28.34
N PRO A 237 10.88 -5.19 28.81
CA PRO A 237 11.95 -5.90 28.12
C PRO A 237 11.66 -7.37 27.80
N GLU A 238 10.88 -8.07 28.65
CA GLU A 238 10.56 -9.48 28.42
C GLU A 238 9.52 -9.65 27.31
N GLU A 239 8.52 -8.77 27.26
CA GLU A 239 7.56 -8.71 26.13
C GLU A 239 8.25 -8.36 24.81
N ILE A 240 9.25 -7.48 24.82
CA ILE A 240 10.08 -7.18 23.64
C ILE A 240 10.73 -8.45 23.09
N LYS A 241 11.31 -9.29 23.95
CA LYS A 241 11.94 -10.55 23.54
C LYS A 241 10.92 -11.53 22.99
N LEU A 242 9.79 -11.70 23.68
CA LEU A 242 8.72 -12.61 23.26
C LEU A 242 8.17 -12.22 21.88
N LEU A 243 7.83 -10.95 21.67
CA LEU A 243 7.33 -10.46 20.39
C LEU A 243 8.39 -10.53 19.29
N THR A 244 9.66 -10.26 19.59
CA THR A 244 10.75 -10.42 18.60
C THR A 244 10.83 -11.84 18.08
N ASN A 245 10.68 -12.84 18.96
CA ASN A 245 10.74 -14.25 18.56
C ASN A 245 9.48 -14.72 17.82
N ALA A 246 8.37 -13.98 17.92
CA ALA A 246 7.11 -14.31 17.27
C ALA A 246 7.01 -13.82 15.81
N PHE A 247 7.91 -12.93 15.39
CA PHE A 247 7.95 -12.39 14.03
C PHE A 247 9.11 -13.00 13.24
N ASP A 248 8.93 -13.16 11.92
CA ASP A 248 10.02 -13.46 11.01
C ASP A 248 11.04 -12.31 10.98
N LYS A 249 12.26 -12.60 10.53
CA LYS A 249 13.39 -11.66 10.59
C LYS A 249 13.09 -10.32 9.89
N GLU A 250 12.32 -10.33 8.81
CA GLU A 250 12.00 -9.13 8.02
C GLU A 250 10.89 -8.29 8.69
N SER A 251 9.87 -8.95 9.24
CA SER A 251 8.90 -8.32 10.13
C SER A 251 9.56 -7.68 11.34
N VAL A 252 10.63 -8.27 11.88
CA VAL A 252 11.42 -7.65 12.97
C VAL A 252 12.18 -6.42 12.45
N GLU A 253 12.88 -6.47 11.32
CA GLU A 253 13.61 -5.31 10.76
C GLU A 253 12.71 -4.09 10.53
N SER A 254 11.50 -4.29 9.99
CA SER A 254 10.54 -3.21 9.77
C SER A 254 9.79 -2.81 11.05
N ARG A 255 9.12 -3.76 11.73
CA ARG A 255 8.17 -3.47 12.83
C ARG A 255 8.82 -3.25 14.18
N ARG A 256 10.07 -3.68 14.38
CA ARG A 256 10.85 -3.39 15.60
C ARG A 256 11.84 -2.27 15.35
N TYR A 257 12.70 -2.42 14.34
CA TYR A 257 13.81 -1.48 14.14
C TYR A 257 13.42 -0.24 13.34
N GLY A 258 12.24 -0.21 12.70
CA GLY A 258 11.81 0.94 11.89
C GLY A 258 12.72 1.19 10.70
N ARG A 259 13.49 0.19 10.29
CA ARG A 259 14.35 0.26 9.12
C ARG A 259 13.46 0.12 7.89
N PHE A 260 13.74 0.95 6.89
CA PHE A 260 13.27 0.64 5.55
C PHE A 260 13.85 -0.74 5.21
N GLY A 261 12.98 -1.71 4.95
CA GLY A 261 13.40 -3.05 4.55
C GLY A 261 14.48 -2.97 3.47
N GLU A 262 15.43 -3.89 3.50
CA GLU A 262 16.54 -3.88 2.54
C GLU A 262 16.09 -4.11 1.09
N GLU A 263 14.82 -4.41 0.84
CA GLU A 263 14.32 -4.89 -0.46
C GLU A 263 13.07 -4.06 -0.86
N GLY A 264 13.04 -3.64 -2.13
CA GLY A 264 12.17 -2.58 -2.64
C GLY A 264 10.66 -2.89 -2.60
N GLY A 265 9.84 -1.88 -2.93
CA GLY A 265 8.39 -2.00 -2.88
C GLY A 265 7.82 -3.07 -3.83
N LEU A 266 6.49 -3.15 -3.93
CA LEU A 266 5.84 -4.05 -4.88
C LEU A 266 6.36 -3.82 -6.30
N VAL A 267 6.56 -4.91 -7.03
CA VAL A 267 6.89 -4.84 -8.45
C VAL A 267 5.70 -4.30 -9.23
N TYR A 268 4.47 -4.73 -8.88
CA TYR A 268 3.22 -4.36 -9.56
C TYR A 268 2.24 -3.61 -8.64
N PRO A 269 2.56 -2.37 -8.19
CA PRO A 269 1.67 -1.59 -7.34
C PRO A 269 0.36 -1.15 -8.02
N GLU A 270 0.27 -1.25 -9.34
CA GLU A 270 -0.95 -0.93 -10.11
C GLU A 270 -2.03 -2.02 -9.98
N PHE A 271 -1.67 -3.21 -9.50
CA PHE A 271 -2.63 -4.29 -9.28
C PHE A 271 -3.56 -3.96 -8.11
N ASP A 272 -4.85 -3.96 -8.42
CA ASP A 272 -5.97 -3.79 -7.49
C ASP A 272 -6.97 -4.91 -7.72
N GLU A 273 -7.23 -5.72 -6.70
CA GLU A 273 -8.20 -6.81 -6.74
C GLU A 273 -9.60 -6.38 -7.16
N SER A 274 -10.04 -5.19 -6.75
CA SER A 274 -11.38 -4.70 -7.06
C SER A 274 -11.55 -4.31 -8.53
N VAL A 275 -10.43 -4.12 -9.24
CA VAL A 275 -10.39 -3.73 -10.65
C VAL A 275 -10.02 -4.90 -11.56
N HIS A 276 -9.04 -5.70 -11.14
CA HIS A 276 -8.41 -6.71 -11.99
C HIS A 276 -8.91 -8.12 -11.70
N VAL A 277 -9.68 -8.36 -10.64
CA VAL A 277 -10.20 -9.69 -10.32
C VAL A 277 -11.72 -9.74 -10.50
N VAL A 278 -12.18 -10.70 -11.30
CA VAL A 278 -13.60 -10.93 -11.58
C VAL A 278 -14.01 -12.36 -11.24
N ASP A 279 -15.30 -12.57 -11.01
CA ASP A 279 -15.84 -13.92 -10.90
C ASP A 279 -15.75 -14.64 -12.26
N PRO A 280 -15.40 -15.94 -12.28
CA PRO A 280 -15.32 -16.69 -13.52
C PRO A 280 -16.62 -16.64 -14.32
N PHE A 281 -16.51 -16.44 -15.63
CA PHE A 281 -17.62 -16.51 -16.57
C PHE A 281 -17.29 -17.43 -17.75
N PRO A 282 -18.29 -17.91 -18.52
CA PRO A 282 -18.04 -18.71 -19.71
C PRO A 282 -17.32 -17.89 -20.79
N VAL A 283 -16.05 -18.17 -21.01
CA VAL A 283 -15.23 -17.48 -22.01
C VAL A 283 -15.48 -18.10 -23.39
N PRO A 284 -15.75 -17.29 -24.43
CA PRO A 284 -15.94 -17.80 -25.79
C PRO A 284 -14.66 -18.51 -26.30
N PRO A 285 -14.77 -19.70 -26.93
CA PRO A 285 -13.60 -20.44 -27.43
C PRO A 285 -12.75 -19.67 -28.45
N GLU A 286 -13.33 -18.71 -29.16
CA GLU A 286 -12.62 -17.80 -30.07
C GLU A 286 -11.63 -16.87 -29.38
N TRP A 287 -11.76 -16.67 -28.06
CA TRP A 287 -10.83 -15.86 -27.28
C TRP A 287 -9.65 -16.69 -26.79
N TYR A 288 -9.74 -18.02 -26.75
CA TYR A 288 -8.66 -18.87 -26.23
C TYR A 288 -7.39 -18.71 -27.07
N ASP A 289 -6.34 -18.22 -26.44
CA ASP A 289 -5.09 -17.87 -27.12
C ASP A 289 -4.00 -18.91 -26.84
N ASN A 290 -3.39 -18.89 -25.66
CA ASN A 290 -2.27 -19.78 -25.35
C ASN A 290 -2.21 -20.19 -23.87
N ILE A 291 -1.42 -21.23 -23.62
CA ILE A 291 -1.03 -21.69 -22.28
C ILE A 291 0.41 -21.24 -22.05
N SER A 292 0.72 -20.75 -20.85
CA SER A 292 2.09 -20.38 -20.48
C SER A 292 2.51 -21.12 -19.22
N ILE A 293 3.74 -21.64 -19.23
CA ILE A 293 4.27 -22.55 -18.20
C ILE A 293 5.64 -22.07 -17.70
N ASP A 294 5.77 -21.95 -16.38
CA ASP A 294 7.05 -21.98 -15.68
C ASP A 294 7.28 -23.39 -15.11
N PRO A 295 8.28 -24.15 -15.61
CA PRO A 295 8.42 -25.59 -15.37
C PRO A 295 8.90 -26.00 -13.98
N GLY A 296 9.19 -25.07 -13.06
CA GLY A 296 9.68 -25.30 -11.69
C GLY A 296 10.13 -26.74 -11.34
N LEU A 297 11.44 -27.04 -11.44
CA LEU A 297 11.93 -28.41 -11.19
C LEU A 297 11.94 -28.79 -9.69
N HIS A 298 12.43 -27.88 -8.85
CA HIS A 298 12.41 -28.01 -7.38
C HIS A 298 11.38 -27.07 -6.72
N ASN A 299 10.94 -26.07 -7.47
CA ASN A 299 9.92 -25.11 -7.09
C ASN A 299 8.57 -25.52 -7.69
N PRO A 300 7.43 -24.89 -7.34
CA PRO A 300 6.15 -25.19 -7.97
C PRO A 300 6.19 -25.01 -9.49
N LEU A 301 5.56 -25.93 -10.21
CA LEU A 301 5.22 -25.70 -11.61
C LEU A 301 4.00 -24.77 -11.66
N SER A 302 4.11 -23.70 -12.43
CA SER A 302 3.04 -22.73 -12.65
C SER A 302 2.59 -22.80 -14.12
N CYS A 303 1.29 -23.00 -14.35
CA CYS A 303 0.69 -23.09 -15.68
C CYS A 303 -0.63 -22.33 -15.72
N HIS A 304 -0.76 -21.35 -16.61
CA HIS A 304 -1.97 -20.54 -16.74
C HIS A 304 -2.54 -20.56 -18.16
N PHE A 305 -3.87 -20.47 -18.23
CA PHE A 305 -4.64 -20.46 -19.47
C PHE A 305 -5.09 -19.02 -19.76
N TYR A 306 -4.74 -18.53 -20.95
CA TYR A 306 -4.98 -17.14 -21.34
C TYR A 306 -5.94 -17.01 -22.51
N ALA A 307 -6.87 -16.07 -22.40
CA ALA A 307 -7.78 -15.69 -23.46
C ALA A 307 -7.64 -14.20 -23.81
N VAL A 308 -7.90 -13.84 -25.06
CA VAL A 308 -7.79 -12.48 -25.59
C VAL A 308 -9.08 -12.16 -26.33
N ASP A 309 -9.78 -11.11 -25.89
CA ASP A 309 -11.00 -10.67 -26.57
C ASP A 309 -10.70 -9.92 -27.88
N TYR A 310 -11.76 -9.47 -28.55
CA TYR A 310 -11.63 -8.73 -29.81
C TYR A 310 -11.01 -7.33 -29.67
N ASP A 311 -11.05 -6.76 -28.48
CA ASP A 311 -10.47 -5.45 -28.16
C ASP A 311 -9.00 -5.57 -27.73
N GLY A 312 -8.51 -6.79 -27.49
CA GLY A 312 -7.14 -7.09 -27.07
C GLY A 312 -6.96 -7.13 -25.55
N ASN A 313 -8.05 -7.27 -24.79
CA ASN A 313 -7.99 -7.47 -23.35
C ASN A 313 -7.67 -8.94 -23.05
N VAL A 314 -6.74 -9.14 -22.14
CA VAL A 314 -6.25 -10.45 -21.70
C VAL A 314 -7.03 -10.91 -20.48
N TYR A 315 -7.39 -12.19 -20.47
CA TYR A 315 -8.06 -12.86 -19.38
C TYR A 315 -7.23 -14.06 -18.93
N VAL A 316 -6.95 -14.14 -17.63
CA VAL A 316 -6.38 -15.34 -16.99
C VAL A 316 -7.53 -16.16 -16.44
N ILE A 317 -7.81 -17.32 -17.04
CA ILE A 317 -9.11 -18.00 -16.86
C ILE A 317 -9.03 -19.30 -16.07
N ALA A 318 -7.85 -19.90 -15.98
CA ALA A 318 -7.58 -21.08 -15.17
C ALA A 318 -6.08 -21.21 -14.85
N GLU A 319 -5.77 -21.92 -13.77
CA GLU A 319 -4.40 -22.20 -13.33
C GLU A 319 -4.22 -23.67 -12.92
N HIS A 320 -3.01 -24.20 -13.14
CA HIS A 320 -2.45 -25.36 -12.44
C HIS A 320 -1.17 -24.90 -11.74
N TYR A 321 -1.11 -25.06 -10.42
CA TYR A 321 0.02 -24.62 -9.61
C TYR A 321 0.32 -25.63 -8.51
N GLU A 322 1.44 -26.37 -8.62
CA GLU A 322 1.79 -27.42 -7.65
C GLU A 322 3.29 -27.78 -7.69
N SER A 323 3.88 -28.14 -6.54
CA SER A 323 5.28 -28.55 -6.40
C SER A 323 5.46 -30.03 -6.07
N GLY A 324 6.65 -30.58 -6.36
CA GLY A 324 7.07 -31.89 -5.86
C GLY A 324 6.43 -33.09 -6.57
N LYS A 325 5.98 -32.89 -7.81
CA LYS A 325 5.42 -33.94 -8.68
C LYS A 325 6.27 -34.09 -9.93
N ASP A 326 6.06 -35.18 -10.66
CA ASP A 326 6.72 -35.42 -11.94
C ASP A 326 5.97 -34.76 -13.12
N ILE A 327 6.64 -34.70 -14.28
CA ILE A 327 6.08 -34.07 -15.48
C ILE A 327 4.84 -34.80 -15.99
N ASP A 328 4.78 -36.13 -15.87
CA ASP A 328 3.62 -36.92 -16.30
C ASP A 328 2.36 -36.53 -15.50
N TYR A 329 2.51 -36.34 -14.18
CA TYR A 329 1.47 -35.83 -13.31
C TYR A 329 1.02 -34.43 -13.73
N HIS A 330 1.97 -33.49 -13.89
CA HIS A 330 1.66 -32.12 -14.29
C HIS A 330 0.95 -32.06 -15.64
N ALA A 331 1.46 -32.80 -16.64
CA ALA A 331 0.86 -32.87 -17.96
C ALA A 331 -0.55 -33.45 -17.93
N LYS A 332 -0.81 -34.45 -17.07
CA LYS A 332 -2.16 -34.99 -16.87
C LYS A 332 -3.11 -33.93 -16.30
N ARG A 333 -2.71 -33.21 -15.25
CA ARG A 333 -3.54 -32.15 -14.63
C ARG A 333 -3.84 -31.01 -15.61
N ILE A 334 -2.84 -30.58 -16.38
CA ILE A 334 -3.00 -29.56 -17.43
C ILE A 334 -4.00 -30.04 -18.49
N LYS A 335 -3.92 -31.30 -18.95
CA LYS A 335 -4.88 -31.86 -19.91
C LYS A 335 -6.30 -31.93 -19.34
N GLU A 336 -6.48 -32.29 -18.07
CA GLU A 336 -7.79 -32.31 -17.42
C GLU A 336 -8.45 -30.91 -17.37
N ILE A 337 -7.67 -29.87 -17.05
CA ILE A 337 -8.16 -28.48 -17.08
C ILE A 337 -8.51 -28.07 -18.51
N ALA A 338 -7.62 -28.36 -19.46
CA ALA A 338 -7.85 -28.07 -20.87
C ALA A 338 -9.11 -28.74 -21.41
N ASP A 339 -9.35 -30.01 -21.07
CA ASP A 339 -10.54 -30.75 -21.49
C ASP A 339 -11.82 -30.19 -20.85
N GLY A 340 -11.75 -29.78 -19.57
CA GLY A 340 -12.85 -29.09 -18.88
C GLY A 340 -13.23 -27.76 -19.53
N LEU A 341 -12.24 -27.01 -20.02
CA LEU A 341 -12.43 -25.76 -20.77
C LEU A 341 -12.79 -25.99 -22.25
N LYS A 342 -12.71 -27.23 -22.75
CA LYS A 342 -12.75 -27.57 -24.18
C LYS A 342 -11.71 -26.80 -24.99
N TRP A 343 -10.50 -26.70 -24.45
CA TRP A 343 -9.38 -25.98 -25.03
C TRP A 343 -9.01 -26.52 -26.42
N HIS A 344 -8.60 -25.63 -27.31
CA HIS A 344 -8.25 -26.02 -28.68
C HIS A 344 -6.98 -26.89 -28.71
N ARG A 345 -6.95 -27.84 -29.63
CA ARG A 345 -5.81 -28.76 -29.85
C ARG A 345 -5.35 -28.68 -31.29
N ASP A 346 -4.10 -29.05 -31.55
CA ASP A 346 -3.59 -29.13 -32.91
C ASP A 346 -4.18 -30.33 -33.68
N ALA A 347 -3.83 -30.47 -34.96
CA ALA A 347 -4.34 -31.55 -35.81
C ALA A 347 -3.97 -32.97 -35.33
N LYS A 348 -3.01 -33.10 -34.42
CA LYS A 348 -2.58 -34.36 -33.79
C LYS A 348 -3.17 -34.53 -32.40
N GLY A 349 -4.05 -33.63 -31.94
CA GLY A 349 -4.67 -33.68 -30.62
C GLY A 349 -3.80 -33.12 -29.49
N ARG A 350 -2.67 -32.46 -29.81
CA ARG A 350 -1.74 -31.95 -28.80
C ARG A 350 -2.15 -30.56 -28.31
N LEU A 351 -1.85 -30.27 -27.05
CA LEU A 351 -1.90 -28.90 -26.53
C LEU A 351 -0.68 -28.13 -27.02
N LYS A 352 -0.82 -26.81 -27.15
CA LYS A 352 0.29 -25.90 -27.38
C LYS A 352 0.47 -25.03 -26.15
N CYS A 353 1.72 -24.79 -25.78
CA CYS A 353 2.06 -23.82 -24.74
C CYS A 353 3.36 -23.11 -25.09
N ILE A 354 3.56 -21.94 -24.49
CA ILE A 354 4.89 -21.36 -24.32
C ILE A 354 5.49 -21.84 -22.99
N ILE A 355 6.80 -22.02 -22.97
CA ILE A 355 7.52 -22.44 -21.77
C ILE A 355 8.84 -21.69 -21.68
N ASP A 356 9.29 -21.48 -20.44
CA ASP A 356 10.61 -20.95 -20.16
C ASP A 356 11.71 -21.69 -20.97
N SER A 357 12.59 -20.96 -21.66
CA SER A 357 13.65 -21.54 -22.50
C SER A 357 14.67 -22.43 -21.75
N ALA A 358 14.77 -22.33 -20.43
CA ALA A 358 15.55 -23.23 -19.58
C ALA A 358 14.94 -24.64 -19.56
N ALA A 359 13.66 -24.81 -19.94
CA ALA A 359 13.05 -26.11 -20.17
C ALA A 359 13.74 -26.93 -21.28
N SER A 360 14.52 -26.27 -22.16
CA SER A 360 15.35 -26.93 -23.18
C SER A 360 16.66 -27.51 -22.63
N GLN A 361 17.03 -27.16 -21.38
CA GLN A 361 18.22 -27.69 -20.73
C GLN A 361 17.96 -29.14 -20.27
N ARG A 362 18.95 -30.01 -20.50
CA ARG A 362 18.87 -31.42 -20.08
C ARG A 362 18.98 -31.51 -18.56
N THR A 363 18.11 -32.28 -17.93
CA THR A 363 18.18 -32.54 -16.50
C THR A 363 19.39 -33.44 -16.17
N LEU A 364 20.06 -33.20 -15.04
CA LEU A 364 21.25 -33.98 -14.60
C LEU A 364 20.98 -35.51 -14.49
N SER A 365 19.70 -35.91 -14.40
CA SER A 365 19.23 -37.28 -14.24
C SER A 365 18.64 -37.91 -15.51
N SER A 366 18.48 -37.17 -16.61
CA SER A 366 17.79 -37.65 -17.82
C SER A 366 18.43 -37.11 -19.11
N LEU A 367 18.52 -37.94 -20.15
CA LEU A 367 18.97 -37.53 -21.49
C LEU A 367 18.01 -36.56 -22.21
N LYS A 368 16.81 -36.34 -21.65
CA LYS A 368 15.70 -35.55 -22.20
C LYS A 368 15.57 -34.20 -21.48
N SER A 369 15.16 -33.18 -22.22
CA SER A 369 14.80 -31.86 -21.69
C SER A 369 13.39 -31.88 -21.09
N VAL A 370 13.03 -30.86 -20.30
CA VAL A 370 11.66 -30.72 -19.75
C VAL A 370 10.64 -30.59 -20.90
N SER A 371 10.99 -29.86 -21.97
CA SER A 371 10.15 -29.77 -23.17
C SER A 371 9.93 -31.11 -23.87
N ASP A 372 10.92 -32.01 -23.88
CA ASP A 372 10.77 -33.35 -24.47
C ASP A 372 9.80 -34.20 -23.65
N LEU A 373 9.87 -34.10 -22.31
CA LEU A 373 8.96 -34.82 -21.41
C LEU A 373 7.50 -34.36 -21.56
N PHE A 374 7.28 -33.06 -21.74
CA PHE A 374 5.96 -32.53 -22.08
C PHE A 374 5.47 -32.98 -23.46
N TYR A 375 6.38 -33.04 -24.44
CA TYR A 375 6.06 -33.49 -25.80
C TYR A 375 5.62 -34.95 -25.83
N GLU A 376 6.26 -35.83 -25.06
CA GLU A 376 5.87 -37.24 -24.90
C GLU A 376 4.48 -37.40 -24.25
N ASN A 377 4.01 -36.36 -23.57
CA ASN A 377 2.69 -36.29 -22.95
C ASN A 377 1.65 -35.50 -23.78
N ASP A 378 1.90 -35.30 -25.08
CA ASP A 378 1.05 -34.57 -26.03
C ASP A 378 0.91 -33.06 -25.74
N ILE A 379 1.96 -32.45 -25.17
CA ILE A 379 2.04 -30.98 -24.96
C ILE A 379 3.23 -30.44 -25.77
N LEU A 380 2.92 -29.71 -26.83
CA LEU A 380 3.90 -29.07 -27.71
C LEU A 380 4.34 -27.73 -27.11
N CYS A 381 5.54 -27.71 -26.54
CA CYS A 381 6.13 -26.51 -25.95
C CYS A 381 6.91 -25.67 -26.97
N ASP A 382 6.60 -24.38 -27.03
CA ASP A 382 7.44 -23.37 -27.66
C ASP A 382 8.37 -22.75 -26.61
N THR A 383 9.68 -22.95 -26.78
CA THR A 383 10.72 -22.43 -25.87
C THR A 383 11.26 -21.07 -26.29
N SER A 384 10.77 -20.49 -27.39
CA SER A 384 11.26 -19.22 -27.96
C SER A 384 10.64 -17.98 -27.29
N VAL A 385 10.66 -17.95 -25.95
CA VAL A 385 10.12 -16.85 -25.14
C VAL A 385 11.15 -15.73 -24.92
N ASP A 386 10.70 -14.47 -24.99
CA ASP A 386 11.50 -13.31 -24.58
C ASP A 386 11.49 -13.21 -23.05
N LYS A 387 12.68 -13.28 -22.46
CA LYS A 387 12.89 -13.33 -21.01
C LYS A 387 13.39 -12.02 -20.42
N ASP A 388 13.52 -10.97 -21.24
CA ASP A 388 14.02 -9.70 -20.74
C ASP A 388 13.20 -9.22 -19.54
N LEU A 389 13.86 -9.12 -18.38
CA LEU A 389 13.20 -8.91 -17.10
C LEU A 389 12.45 -7.57 -17.10
N TRP A 390 13.15 -6.54 -17.55
CA TRP A 390 12.68 -5.17 -17.53
C TRP A 390 11.55 -4.91 -18.51
N SER A 391 11.71 -5.36 -19.75
CA SER A 391 10.68 -5.23 -20.79
C SER A 391 9.43 -6.01 -20.37
N GLY A 392 9.59 -7.20 -19.80
CA GLY A 392 8.48 -7.99 -19.29
C GLY A 392 7.73 -7.31 -18.14
N ILE A 393 8.44 -6.81 -17.13
CA ILE A 393 7.82 -6.08 -16.01
C ILE A 393 7.09 -4.83 -16.52
N ALA A 394 7.71 -4.06 -17.42
CA ALA A 394 7.09 -2.87 -18.01
C ALA A 394 5.82 -3.21 -18.81
N GLN A 395 5.82 -4.35 -19.53
CA GLN A 395 4.67 -4.83 -20.28
C GLN A 395 3.50 -5.19 -19.34
N VAL A 396 3.76 -5.95 -18.28
CA VAL A 396 2.74 -6.29 -17.27
C VAL A 396 2.16 -5.02 -16.63
N LYS A 397 3.02 -4.07 -16.24
CA LYS A 397 2.58 -2.78 -15.69
C LYS A 397 1.68 -2.00 -16.65
N SER A 398 2.01 -2.00 -17.95
CA SER A 398 1.18 -1.33 -18.95
C SER A 398 -0.23 -1.92 -18.98
N TYR A 399 -0.36 -3.24 -18.91
CA TYR A 399 -1.66 -3.91 -18.92
C TYR A 399 -2.48 -3.64 -17.66
N LEU A 400 -1.81 -3.62 -16.50
CA LEU A 400 -2.44 -3.32 -15.20
C LEU A 400 -2.81 -1.85 -15.03
N LYS A 401 -2.09 -0.92 -15.66
CA LYS A 401 -2.31 0.52 -15.47
C LYS A 401 -3.50 1.07 -16.24
N GLU A 402 -3.85 0.48 -17.38
CA GLU A 402 -4.93 0.97 -18.24
C GLU A 402 -6.30 0.93 -17.52
N ARG A 403 -7.18 1.86 -17.89
CA ARG A 403 -8.54 1.98 -17.35
C ARG A 403 -9.49 2.21 -18.54
N PRO A 404 -10.34 1.24 -18.93
CA PRO A 404 -10.54 -0.08 -18.31
C PRO A 404 -9.28 -0.97 -18.38
N PRO A 405 -9.10 -1.93 -17.44
CA PRO A 405 -7.91 -2.75 -17.38
C PRO A 405 -7.77 -3.64 -18.61
N ARG A 406 -6.55 -3.74 -19.15
CA ARG A 406 -6.23 -4.61 -20.29
C ARG A 406 -5.97 -6.05 -19.90
N ILE A 407 -5.82 -6.32 -18.61
CA ILE A 407 -5.70 -7.67 -18.07
C ILE A 407 -6.69 -7.85 -16.91
N VAL A 408 -7.38 -8.98 -16.91
CA VAL A 408 -8.32 -9.39 -15.88
C VAL A 408 -8.03 -10.83 -15.48
N ILE A 409 -8.10 -11.14 -14.19
CA ILE A 409 -7.78 -12.44 -13.61
C ILE A 409 -9.06 -13.02 -13.00
N PHE A 410 -9.37 -14.27 -13.31
CA PHE A 410 -10.50 -14.95 -12.68
C PHE A 410 -10.20 -15.26 -11.22
N ARG A 411 -11.19 -15.09 -10.34
CA ARG A 411 -11.04 -15.28 -8.88
C ARG A 411 -10.56 -16.67 -8.46
N ASN A 412 -10.76 -17.68 -9.31
CA ASN A 412 -10.26 -19.05 -9.10
C ASN A 412 -8.75 -19.21 -9.37
N CYS A 413 -8.08 -18.22 -9.98
CA CYS A 413 -6.63 -18.19 -10.18
C CYS A 413 -5.94 -17.66 -8.90
N VAL A 414 -6.12 -18.39 -7.80
CA VAL A 414 -5.75 -17.94 -6.45
C VAL A 414 -4.25 -17.82 -6.26
N ASN A 415 -3.44 -18.64 -6.96
CA ASN A 415 -1.99 -18.61 -6.84
C ASN A 415 -1.42 -17.41 -7.59
N MET A 416 -1.88 -17.10 -8.81
CA MET A 416 -1.48 -15.87 -9.49
C MET A 416 -1.85 -14.62 -8.69
N ILE A 417 -3.07 -14.57 -8.14
CA ILE A 417 -3.51 -13.45 -7.29
C ILE A 417 -2.65 -13.35 -6.02
N ARG A 418 -2.24 -14.47 -5.42
CA ARG A 418 -1.33 -14.48 -4.27
C ARG A 418 0.03 -13.91 -4.64
N GLU A 419 0.63 -14.42 -5.72
CA GLU A 419 1.98 -14.02 -6.13
C GLU A 419 2.04 -12.56 -6.57
N ILE A 420 1.08 -12.07 -7.36
CA ILE A 420 1.10 -10.68 -7.83
C ILE A 420 1.05 -9.66 -6.67
N LYS A 421 0.33 -9.98 -5.59
CA LYS A 421 0.30 -9.19 -4.36
C LYS A 421 1.56 -9.33 -3.51
N GLY A 422 2.26 -10.44 -3.67
CA GLY A 422 3.46 -10.81 -2.93
C GLY A 422 4.76 -10.54 -3.68
N TYR A 423 4.71 -9.97 -4.88
CA TYR A 423 5.89 -9.80 -5.73
C TYR A 423 6.59 -8.47 -5.45
N TYR A 424 7.75 -8.55 -4.80
CA TYR A 424 8.53 -7.39 -4.33
C TYR A 424 9.87 -7.27 -5.06
N TRP A 425 10.38 -6.04 -5.14
CA TRP A 425 11.75 -5.80 -5.59
C TRP A 425 12.75 -6.32 -4.56
N GLY A 426 13.79 -7.02 -4.99
CA GLY A 426 14.86 -7.53 -4.13
C GLY A 426 16.02 -6.55 -3.98
N LYS A 427 17.22 -7.08 -3.70
CA LYS A 427 18.45 -6.29 -3.72
C LYS A 427 18.83 -5.89 -5.13
N GLY A 428 18.88 -4.58 -5.37
CA GLY A 428 19.22 -3.99 -6.66
C GLY A 428 18.00 -3.85 -7.55
N ASP A 429 18.18 -4.20 -8.81
CA ASP A 429 17.28 -3.90 -9.92
C ASP A 429 16.50 -5.15 -10.38
N ALA A 430 16.37 -6.13 -9.50
CA ALA A 430 15.73 -7.42 -9.76
C ALA A 430 14.71 -7.76 -8.65
N PRO A 431 13.57 -8.39 -8.97
CA PRO A 431 12.62 -8.90 -7.98
C PRO A 431 13.20 -9.96 -7.05
N ILE A 432 12.60 -10.09 -5.87
CA ILE A 432 12.90 -11.21 -4.94
C ILE A 432 12.50 -12.51 -5.64
N LYS A 433 13.44 -13.47 -5.68
CA LYS A 433 13.19 -14.82 -6.20
C LYS A 433 12.50 -15.70 -5.17
N ALA A 434 11.28 -15.35 -4.81
CA ALA A 434 10.43 -16.11 -3.90
C ALA A 434 8.98 -15.99 -4.38
N ASP A 435 8.33 -17.13 -4.59
CA ASP A 435 6.94 -17.21 -5.09
C ASP A 435 6.72 -16.31 -6.33
N ASP A 436 7.58 -16.44 -7.35
CA ASP A 436 7.58 -15.63 -8.57
C ASP A 436 7.21 -16.40 -9.85
N HIS A 437 6.75 -17.65 -9.72
CA HIS A 437 6.53 -18.58 -10.83
C HIS A 437 5.39 -18.15 -11.77
N ALA A 438 4.25 -17.73 -11.21
CA ALA A 438 3.16 -17.14 -11.96
C ALA A 438 3.56 -15.76 -12.54
N MET A 439 4.43 -15.01 -11.87
CA MET A 439 4.89 -13.70 -12.35
C MET A 439 5.84 -13.81 -13.55
N ASP A 440 6.71 -14.82 -13.55
CA ASP A 440 7.60 -15.10 -14.67
C ASP A 440 6.84 -15.64 -15.89
N GLU A 441 5.94 -16.60 -15.71
CA GLU A 441 5.16 -17.09 -16.85
C GLU A 441 4.21 -16.02 -17.42
N LEU A 442 3.60 -15.18 -16.57
CA LEU A 442 2.76 -14.06 -17.01
C LEU A 442 3.57 -13.07 -17.87
N ARG A 443 4.82 -12.80 -17.47
CA ARG A 443 5.78 -12.02 -18.25
C ARG A 443 6.01 -12.66 -19.62
N TYR A 444 6.30 -13.97 -19.66
CA TYR A 444 6.54 -14.67 -20.93
C TYR A 444 5.33 -14.59 -21.85
N TYR A 445 4.13 -14.76 -21.30
CA TYR A 445 2.89 -14.64 -22.06
C TYR A 445 2.69 -13.25 -22.64
N LEU A 446 2.74 -12.19 -21.82
CA LEU A 446 2.52 -10.83 -22.32
C LEU A 446 3.63 -10.36 -23.26
N MET A 447 4.86 -10.85 -23.10
CA MET A 447 5.97 -10.57 -24.02
C MET A 447 5.79 -11.21 -25.40
N SER A 448 4.98 -12.27 -25.53
CA SER A 448 4.56 -12.80 -26.84
C SER A 448 3.68 -11.83 -27.64
N LYS A 449 3.23 -10.73 -27.00
CA LYS A 449 2.34 -9.69 -27.55
C LYS A 449 1.06 -10.32 -28.09
N PRO A 450 0.23 -10.92 -27.21
CA PRO A 450 -0.99 -11.60 -27.61
C PRO A 450 -1.90 -10.64 -28.39
N ARG A 451 -2.52 -11.15 -29.45
CA ARG A 451 -3.38 -10.37 -30.34
C ARG A 451 -4.74 -11.05 -30.48
N PRO A 452 -5.82 -10.27 -30.65
CA PRO A 452 -7.12 -10.83 -30.97
C PRO A 452 -7.03 -11.78 -32.17
N HIS A 453 -7.64 -12.96 -32.04
CA HIS A 453 -7.79 -13.83 -33.19
C HIS A 453 -8.70 -13.14 -34.23
N PRO A 454 -8.30 -13.12 -35.51
CA PRO A 454 -9.13 -12.51 -36.54
C PRO A 454 -10.47 -13.24 -36.58
N VAL A 455 -11.57 -12.48 -36.54
CA VAL A 455 -12.93 -13.01 -36.70
C VAL A 455 -12.92 -13.93 -37.93
N LYS A 456 -13.24 -15.22 -37.74
CA LYS A 456 -13.49 -16.11 -38.87
C LYS A 456 -14.64 -15.47 -39.65
N LYS A 457 -14.33 -14.83 -40.78
CA LYS A 457 -15.36 -14.40 -41.72
C LYS A 457 -16.15 -15.66 -42.04
N GLU A 458 -17.41 -15.70 -41.64
CA GLU A 458 -18.32 -16.76 -42.10
C GLU A 458 -18.15 -16.82 -43.61
N GLY A 459 -17.72 -17.98 -44.11
CA GLY A 459 -17.55 -18.18 -45.53
C GLY A 459 -18.89 -17.83 -46.19
N GLU A 460 -18.84 -16.99 -47.23
CA GLU A 460 -20.05 -16.61 -47.95
C GLU A 460 -20.89 -17.87 -48.23
N SER A 461 -22.13 -17.89 -47.75
CA SER A 461 -23.08 -18.95 -48.06
C SER A 461 -23.13 -19.15 -49.57
N ILE A 462 -23.49 -20.34 -50.05
CA ILE A 462 -23.67 -20.58 -51.50
C ILE A 462 -24.59 -19.51 -52.10
N GLN A 463 -25.61 -19.06 -51.35
CA GLN A 463 -26.52 -17.99 -51.72
C GLN A 463 -25.83 -16.62 -51.80
N GLN A 464 -24.97 -16.25 -50.84
CA GLN A 464 -24.16 -15.03 -50.91
C GLN A 464 -23.19 -15.04 -52.09
N LYS A 465 -22.51 -16.18 -52.33
CA LYS A 465 -21.60 -16.34 -53.47
C LYS A 465 -22.35 -16.17 -54.80
N TYR A 466 -23.52 -16.77 -54.92
CA TYR A 466 -24.38 -16.63 -56.11
C TYR A 466 -24.87 -15.19 -56.28
N LYS A 467 -25.34 -14.54 -55.21
CA LYS A 467 -25.77 -13.13 -55.21
C LYS A 467 -24.63 -12.21 -55.64
N ASN A 468 -23.44 -12.38 -55.08
CA ASN A 468 -22.27 -11.56 -55.41
C ASN A 468 -21.77 -11.81 -56.83
N LYS A 469 -21.88 -13.05 -57.34
CA LYS A 469 -21.61 -13.39 -58.75
C LYS A 469 -22.62 -12.71 -59.70
N LEU A 470 -23.91 -12.72 -59.38
CA LEU A 470 -24.95 -12.04 -60.16
C LEU A 470 -24.76 -10.52 -60.18
N ILE A 471 -24.41 -9.91 -59.04
CA ILE A 471 -24.09 -8.47 -58.95
C ILE A 471 -22.88 -8.12 -59.82
N ARG A 472 -21.83 -8.96 -59.84
CA ARG A 472 -20.65 -8.75 -60.70
C ARG A 472 -20.96 -8.91 -62.20
N LEU A 473 -21.89 -9.79 -62.56
CA LEU A 473 -22.34 -9.98 -63.94
C LEU A 473 -23.24 -8.83 -64.40
N GLY A 474 -24.08 -8.29 -63.51
CA GLY A 474 -24.94 -7.12 -63.81
C GLY A 474 -24.17 -5.81 -63.98
N ARG A 475 -22.99 -5.68 -63.36
CA ARG A 475 -22.09 -4.52 -63.55
C ARG A 475 -21.25 -4.56 -64.84
N ARG A 476 -21.32 -5.66 -65.59
CA ARG A 476 -20.62 -5.85 -66.88
C ARG A 476 -21.56 -5.76 -68.10
N ARG A 477 -22.80 -5.30 -67.91
CA ARG A 477 -23.76 -5.01 -68.97
C ARG A 477 -23.97 -3.52 -69.11
#